data_AF-A0A090WF68-F1
#
_entry.id   AF-A0A090WF68-F1
#
_cell.length_a   1.000
_cell.length_b   1.000
_cell.length_c   1.000
_cell.angle_alpha   90.00
_cell.angle_beta   90.00
_cell.angle_gamma   90.00
#
_symmetry.space_group_name_H-M   'P 1'
#
loop_
_entity.id
_entity.type
_entity.pdbx_description
1 polymer ?
#
loop_
_entity_poly.entity_id
_entity_poly.type
_entity_poly.pdbx_seq_one_letter_code
_entity_poly.pdbx_strand_id
1 'polypeptide(L)' 'MAIATYNDHRMAMAFAPVALKQDVIVKDAAVVSKSYPTFWNDLKSIGFKISQ' A
#
# COMPACT_ATOMS: atom_id res chain seq x y z
N MET A 1 12.32 2.38 -0.52
CA MET A 1 12.33 1.27 -1.53
C MET A 1 11.10 1.38 -2.43
N ALA A 2 11.25 1.33 -3.75
CA ALA A 2 10.11 1.42 -4.68
C ALA A 2 9.69 0.03 -5.18
N ILE A 3 8.42 -0.31 -5.03
CA ILE A 3 7.87 -1.64 -5.33
C ILE A 3 6.94 -1.53 -6.54
N ALA A 4 7.24 -2.27 -7.59
CA ALA A 4 6.33 -2.45 -8.71
C ALA A 4 5.29 -3.52 -8.35
N THR A 5 4.01 -3.19 -8.45
CA THR A 5 2.90 -4.08 -8.09
C THR A 5 2.52 -5.03 -9.23
N TYR A 6 3.02 -4.78 -10.46
CA TYR A 6 2.74 -5.57 -11.67
C TYR A 6 1.23 -5.88 -11.85
N ASN A 7 0.37 -4.92 -11.52
CA ASN A 7 -1.11 -5.05 -11.51
C ASN A 7 -1.69 -6.10 -10.54
N ASP A 8 -0.90 -6.64 -9.61
CA ASP A 8 -1.39 -7.53 -8.56
C ASP A 8 -1.61 -6.77 -7.24
N HIS A 9 -2.86 -6.69 -6.81
CA HIS A 9 -3.28 -6.06 -5.56
C HIS A 9 -2.70 -6.77 -4.33
N ARG A 10 -2.47 -8.09 -4.40
CA ARG A 10 -1.91 -8.87 -3.28
C ARG A 10 -0.47 -8.49 -3.00
N MET A 11 0.31 -8.22 -4.06
CA MET A 11 1.68 -7.72 -3.92
C MET A 11 1.69 -6.41 -3.14
N ALA A 12 0.89 -5.42 -3.55
CA ALA A 12 0.79 -4.14 -2.87
C ALA A 12 0.40 -4.28 -1.38
N MET A 13 -0.58 -5.13 -1.07
CA MET A 13 -1.03 -5.35 0.31
C MET A 13 0.00 -6.09 1.18
N ALA A 14 0.75 -7.03 0.62
CA ALA A 14 1.77 -7.79 1.35
C ALA A 14 2.93 -6.90 1.87
N PHE A 15 3.16 -5.75 1.25
CA PHE A 15 4.18 -4.80 1.67
C PHE A 15 3.70 -3.76 2.70
N ALA A 16 2.41 -3.71 3.04
CA ALA A 16 1.92 -2.80 4.07
C ALA A 16 2.59 -3.02 5.45
N PRO A 17 2.81 -4.25 5.94
CA PRO A 17 3.57 -4.46 7.19
C PRO A 17 5.04 -4.02 7.09
N VAL A 18 5.64 -4.06 5.89
CA VAL A 18 7.03 -3.61 5.67
C VAL A 18 7.14 -2.10 5.84
N ALA A 19 6.08 -1.36 5.50
CA ALA A 19 6.00 0.08 5.69
C ALA A 19 5.99 0.52 7.17
N LEU A 20 5.88 -0.42 8.13
CA LEU A 20 6.07 -0.13 9.57
C LEU A 20 7.54 -0.03 9.97
N LYS A 21 8.45 -0.67 9.24
CA LYS A 21 9.88 -0.71 9.58
C LYS A 21 10.73 0.25 8.75
N GLN A 22 10.25 0.65 7.58
CA GLN A 22 10.97 1.55 6.67
C GLN A 22 10.01 2.23 5.69
N ASP A 23 10.49 3.27 5.02
CA ASP A 23 9.72 3.94 3.97
C ASP A 23 9.59 3.07 2.71
N VAL A 24 8.35 2.82 2.32
CA VAL A 24 7.97 2.04 1.14
C VAL A 24 7.20 2.93 0.16
N ILE A 25 7.62 2.89 -1.10
CA ILE A 25 6.92 3.54 -2.21
C ILE A 25 6.25 2.43 -3.03
N VAL A 26 4.93 2.40 -3.05
CA VAL A 26 4.15 1.45 -3.85
C VAL A 26 3.82 2.09 -5.20
N LYS A 27 4.40 1.58 -6.29
CA LYS A 27 4.05 2.02 -7.65
C LYS A 27 2.68 1.47 -8.01
N ASP A 28 1.85 2.31 -8.63
CA ASP A 28 0.47 1.99 -9.01
C ASP A 28 -0.42 1.57 -7.82
N ALA A 29 -0.35 2.28 -6.70
CA ALA A 29 -1.16 2.01 -5.50
C ALA A 29 -2.69 1.92 -5.75
N ALA A 30 -3.17 2.47 -6.88
CA ALA A 30 -4.55 2.36 -7.35
C ALA A 30 -5.00 0.92 -7.68
N VAL A 31 -4.06 -0.02 -7.91
CA VAL A 31 -4.42 -1.43 -8.20
C VAL A 31 -5.12 -2.11 -7.02
N VAL A 32 -4.81 -1.67 -5.80
CA VAL A 32 -5.45 -2.17 -4.57
C VAL A 32 -6.92 -1.75 -4.51
N SER A 33 -7.23 -0.54 -4.98
CA SER A 33 -8.58 0.01 -4.91
C SER A 33 -9.62 -0.74 -5.74
N LYS A 34 -9.18 -1.58 -6.69
CA LYS A 34 -10.07 -2.48 -7.46
C LYS A 34 -10.71 -3.57 -6.60
N SER A 35 -9.96 -4.10 -5.64
CA SER A 35 -10.40 -5.20 -4.77
C SER A 35 -10.72 -4.72 -3.35
N TYR A 36 -10.01 -3.70 -2.87
CA TYR A 36 -10.18 -3.15 -1.54
C TYR A 36 -10.03 -1.61 -1.55
N PRO A 37 -11.09 -0.87 -1.93
CA PRO A 37 -11.05 0.58 -2.10
C PRO A 37 -10.70 1.37 -0.83
N THR A 38 -11.04 0.84 0.36
CA THR A 38 -10.77 1.51 1.64
C THR A 38 -9.42 1.15 2.27
N PHE A 39 -8.63 0.25 1.66
CA PHE A 39 -7.39 -0.27 2.23
C PHE A 39 -6.45 0.83 2.78
N TRP A 40 -6.18 1.87 1.98
CA TRP A 40 -5.28 2.96 2.39
C TRP A 40 -5.89 3.84 3.49
N ASN A 41 -7.22 3.96 3.55
CA ASN A 41 -7.90 4.69 4.61
C ASN A 41 -7.86 3.90 5.93
N ASP A 42 -8.00 2.58 5.85
CA ASP A 42 -7.88 1.68 7.00
C ASP A 42 -6.44 1.71 7.55
N LEU A 43 -5.43 1.74 6.67
CA LEU A 43 -4.04 1.94 7.10
C LEU A 43 -3.82 3.31 7.77
N LYS A 44 -4.41 4.39 7.25
CA LYS A 44 -4.35 5.71 7.90
C LYS A 44 -5.02 5.70 9.28
N SER A 45 -6.16 5.01 9.44
CA SER A 45 -6.90 4.99 10.70
C SER A 45 -6.14 4.26 11.82
N ILE A 46 -5.33 3.26 11.48
CA ILE A 46 -4.44 2.56 12.42
C ILE A 46 -3.09 3.28 12.65
N GLY A 47 -2.88 4.44 12.04
CA GLY A 47 -1.73 5.31 12.30
C GLY A 47 -0.59 5.26 11.26
N PHE A 48 -0.79 4.64 10.08
CA PHE A 48 0.20 4.76 9.01
C PHE A 48 0.26 6.20 8.48
N LYS A 49 1.48 6.69 8.28
CA LYS A 49 1.75 7.94 7.58
C LYS A 49 1.87 7.64 6.10
N ILE A 50 0.85 8.04 5.33
CA ILE A 50 0.81 7.83 3.88
C ILE A 50 0.89 9.18 3.18
N SER A 51 1.90 9.35 2.34
CA SER A 51 2.08 10.50 1.43
C SER A 51 1.81 10.08 -0.01
N GLN A 52 1.18 10.97 -0.80
CA GLN A 52 1.01 10.81 -2.25
C GLN A 52 2.20 11.42 -3.00
#